data_AF-A0A1W9JLK1-F1
#
_entry.id   AF-A0A1W9JLK1-F1
#
_cell.length_a   1.000
_cell.length_b   1.000
_cell.length_c   1.000
_cell.angle_alpha   90.00
_cell.angle_beta   90.00
_cell.angle_gamma   90.00
#
_symmetry.space_group_name_H-M   'P 1'
#
loop_
_entity.id
_entity.type
_entity.pdbx_description
1 polymer ?
#
loop_
_entity_poly.entity_id
_entity_poly.type
_entity_poly.pdbx_seq_one_letter_code
_entity_poly.pdbx_strand_id
1 'polypeptide(L)'
;MHDSTDLVRGRLGGFLIAAVAFGFAPNAAMAQMLTAASAIGTFTIAFDREPFALMWGGTLSAPGVFHSHFFDTTASNYLSQSGAALLATGGSQEHPALSLRHEITPTGLNPAGQAASRYVQATSADFSVDADTLAGTGHLGLTGVQKISVGTGIWAGSSLVYGDYALRYDPSARQSIWNANGVTAIANGWFLENHIYSIVAGVYDFANLSLVVGDADNWQMRGDLLISPENAYMLTGVAKVEDVGDFCLGVGSYAGCAAAPVPVLGAFVLFGTGLAGLMLKLKKNS
;
A
#
# COMPACT_ATOMS: atom_id res chain seq x y z
N MET A 1 95.68 14.76 23.86
CA MET A 1 95.62 14.89 25.33
C MET A 1 94.19 14.53 25.72
N HIS A 2 94.04 13.48 26.53
CA HIS A 2 92.85 12.91 27.21
C HIS A 2 91.47 13.57 26.99
N ASP A 3 90.34 12.84 26.89
CA ASP A 3 90.00 11.57 27.52
C ASP A 3 88.77 10.92 26.85
N SER A 4 88.66 9.64 27.12
CA SER A 4 87.68 8.62 26.71
C SER A 4 86.43 8.57 27.60
N THR A 5 85.49 7.68 27.23
CA THR A 5 84.36 7.08 27.99
C THR A 5 83.00 7.79 27.87
N ASP A 6 81.84 7.13 27.77
CA ASP A 6 81.41 5.79 27.32
C ASP A 6 79.86 5.77 27.43
N LEU A 7 79.19 4.87 26.70
CA LEU A 7 77.86 4.26 27.00
C LEU A 7 76.63 5.20 27.22
N VAL A 8 75.46 5.02 26.58
CA VAL A 8 74.53 3.89 26.74
C VAL A 8 73.48 3.91 25.62
N ARG A 9 73.16 2.69 25.17
CA ARG A 9 72.06 2.26 24.29
C ARG A 9 70.69 2.89 24.61
N GLY A 10 69.97 3.30 23.57
CA GLY A 10 68.53 3.53 23.61
C GLY A 10 67.89 3.24 22.25
N ARG A 11 67.55 1.97 22.00
CA ARG A 11 66.67 1.56 20.90
C ARG A 11 65.28 2.15 21.15
N LEU A 12 64.82 3.02 20.27
CA LEU A 12 63.39 3.32 20.10
C LEU A 12 63.05 3.08 18.63
N GLY A 13 62.63 1.85 18.36
CA GLY A 13 61.80 1.55 17.20
C GLY A 13 60.39 2.07 17.46
N GLY A 14 59.82 2.75 16.48
CA GLY A 14 58.48 3.33 16.58
C GLY A 14 57.96 3.73 15.20
N PHE A 15 57.47 2.73 14.48
CA PHE A 15 56.45 2.75 13.42
C PHE A 15 56.23 4.06 12.63
N LEU A 16 56.73 4.08 11.38
CA LEU A 16 56.13 4.85 10.29
C LEU A 16 54.76 4.23 9.95
N ILE A 17 53.68 4.89 10.34
CA ILE A 17 52.35 4.60 9.81
C ILE A 17 52.20 5.37 8.51
N ALA A 18 52.32 4.67 7.37
CA ALA A 18 51.90 5.17 6.09
C ALA A 18 50.37 5.21 6.07
N ALA A 19 49.78 6.41 6.15
CA ALA A 19 48.36 6.61 5.94
C ALA A 19 48.04 6.36 4.46
N VAL A 20 47.58 5.15 4.14
CA VAL A 20 46.94 4.87 2.85
C VAL A 20 45.56 5.53 2.90
N ALA A 21 45.46 6.72 2.30
CA ALA A 21 44.18 7.33 2.01
C ALA A 21 43.50 6.51 0.89
N PHE A 22 42.72 5.51 1.28
CA PHE A 22 41.70 4.95 0.40
C PHE A 22 40.63 6.03 0.21
N GLY A 23 40.76 6.78 -0.87
CA GLY A 23 39.68 7.61 -1.38
C GLY A 23 38.54 6.71 -1.82
N PHE A 24 37.61 6.43 -0.92
CA PHE A 24 36.26 6.06 -1.33
C PHE A 24 35.65 7.32 -1.94
N ALA A 25 35.80 7.47 -3.26
CA ALA A 25 34.86 8.29 -3.99
C ALA A 25 33.47 7.69 -3.68
N PRO A 26 32.48 8.49 -3.23
CA PRO A 26 31.11 8.01 -3.23
C PRO A 26 30.81 7.66 -4.69
N ASN A 27 30.65 6.37 -4.98
CA ASN A 27 29.94 5.99 -6.19
C ASN A 27 28.61 6.72 -6.08
N ALA A 28 28.36 7.67 -6.97
CA ALA A 28 27.02 8.17 -7.17
C ALA A 28 26.20 6.92 -7.54
N ALA A 29 25.47 6.38 -6.56
CA ALA A 29 24.54 5.30 -6.81
C ALA A 29 23.59 5.85 -7.87
N MET A 30 23.65 5.31 -9.08
CA MET A 30 22.62 5.61 -10.06
C MET A 30 21.33 5.03 -9.48
N ALA A 31 20.29 5.86 -9.40
CA ALA A 31 18.98 5.41 -8.92
C ALA A 31 18.59 4.12 -9.63
N GLN A 32 18.33 3.09 -8.85
CA GLN A 32 17.98 1.78 -9.39
C GLN A 32 16.51 1.81 -9.81
N MET A 33 16.27 1.71 -11.12
CA MET A 33 14.92 1.56 -11.65
C MET A 33 14.47 0.12 -11.47
N LEU A 34 13.40 -0.06 -10.72
CA LEU A 34 12.75 -1.35 -10.46
C LEU A 34 11.64 -1.56 -11.49
N THR A 35 11.52 -2.78 -12.01
CA THR A 35 10.49 -3.12 -13.01
C THR A 35 9.68 -4.33 -12.57
N ALA A 36 8.59 -4.60 -13.28
CA ALA A 36 7.80 -5.84 -13.15
C ALA A 36 7.73 -6.59 -14.49
N ALA A 37 8.74 -6.42 -15.34
CA ALA A 37 8.70 -6.79 -16.76
C ALA A 37 8.57 -8.30 -17.02
N SER A 38 8.93 -9.15 -16.04
CA SER A 38 8.61 -10.57 -16.05
C SER A 38 7.40 -10.81 -15.14
N ALA A 39 6.36 -11.48 -15.64
CA ALA A 39 5.03 -11.64 -15.03
C ALA A 39 5.01 -12.48 -13.72
N ILE A 40 6.06 -12.40 -12.90
CA ILE A 40 6.26 -13.14 -11.67
C ILE A 40 6.18 -12.12 -10.53
N GLY A 41 4.98 -11.88 -10.06
CA GLY A 41 4.76 -11.01 -8.91
C GLY A 41 3.33 -11.04 -8.43
N THR A 42 3.13 -10.55 -7.20
CA THR A 42 1.81 -10.49 -6.57
C THR A 42 1.67 -9.21 -5.78
N PHE A 43 0.43 -8.72 -5.68
CA PHE A 43 0.04 -7.69 -4.74
C PHE A 43 -0.88 -8.32 -3.70
N THR A 44 -0.46 -8.37 -2.45
CA THR A 44 -1.22 -8.98 -1.35
C THR A 44 -1.78 -7.90 -0.45
N ILE A 45 -3.08 -7.95 -0.16
CA ILE A 45 -3.74 -7.08 0.82
C ILE A 45 -4.07 -7.86 2.09
N ALA A 46 -3.92 -7.24 3.24
CA ALA A 46 -4.58 -7.67 4.47
C ALA A 46 -5.41 -6.50 5.00
N PHE A 47 -6.74 -6.66 5.09
CA PHE A 47 -7.58 -5.61 5.66
C PHE A 47 -7.64 -5.70 7.17
N ASP A 48 -7.64 -4.53 7.79
CA ASP A 48 -8.00 -4.36 9.18
C ASP A 48 -9.52 -4.32 9.32
N ARG A 49 -10.02 -5.20 10.19
CA ARG A 49 -11.44 -5.33 10.43
C ARG A 49 -12.05 -4.08 11.08
N GLU A 50 -11.35 -3.49 12.04
CA GLU A 50 -11.90 -2.44 12.92
C GLU A 50 -12.30 -1.16 12.15
N PRO A 51 -11.44 -0.59 11.28
CA PRO A 51 -11.80 0.57 10.47
C PRO A 51 -13.07 0.37 9.66
N PHE A 52 -13.22 -0.77 8.98
CA PHE A 52 -14.43 -1.09 8.22
C PHE A 52 -15.66 -1.30 9.12
N ALA A 53 -15.49 -2.00 10.25
CA ALA A 53 -16.59 -2.32 11.14
C ALA A 53 -17.26 -1.06 11.73
N LEU A 54 -16.49 0.01 11.94
CA LEU A 54 -16.98 1.29 12.49
C LEU A 54 -17.62 2.22 11.46
N MET A 55 -17.45 1.95 10.15
CA MET A 55 -18.14 2.70 9.10
C MET A 55 -19.67 2.52 9.19
N TRP A 56 -20.44 3.43 8.60
CA TRP A 56 -21.92 3.39 8.64
C TRP A 56 -22.56 3.28 10.04
N GLY A 57 -21.85 3.72 11.09
CA GLY A 57 -22.33 3.63 12.47
C GLY A 57 -22.34 2.19 13.01
N GLY A 58 -21.56 1.30 12.39
CA GLY A 58 -21.38 -0.06 12.87
C GLY A 58 -20.56 -0.16 14.15
N THR A 59 -20.42 -1.39 14.62
CA THR A 59 -19.65 -1.75 15.82
C THR A 59 -18.84 -3.01 15.54
N LEU A 60 -17.86 -3.32 16.39
CA LEU A 60 -17.11 -4.57 16.25
C LEU A 60 -17.99 -5.84 16.32
N SER A 61 -19.12 -5.81 17.02
CA SER A 61 -20.07 -6.95 17.08
C SER A 61 -21.13 -6.94 15.97
N ALA A 62 -21.31 -5.80 15.28
CA ALA A 62 -22.25 -5.61 14.20
C ALA A 62 -21.62 -4.65 13.17
N PRO A 63 -20.69 -5.16 12.33
CA PRO A 63 -19.87 -4.32 11.47
C PRO A 63 -20.72 -3.58 10.44
N GLY A 64 -20.45 -2.31 10.23
CA GLY A 64 -21.18 -1.51 9.24
C GLY A 64 -20.69 -1.76 7.83
N VAL A 65 -19.39 -1.90 7.64
CA VAL A 65 -18.77 -2.44 6.42
C VAL A 65 -17.90 -3.62 6.79
N PHE A 66 -17.85 -4.62 5.92
CA PHE A 66 -16.93 -5.74 6.09
C PHE A 66 -16.54 -6.34 4.75
N HIS A 67 -15.34 -6.94 4.72
CA HIS A 67 -14.93 -7.81 3.63
C HIS A 67 -15.77 -9.09 3.67
N SER A 68 -16.44 -9.39 2.56
CA SER A 68 -17.38 -10.51 2.46
C SER A 68 -16.91 -11.62 1.54
N HIS A 69 -16.06 -11.32 0.55
CA HIS A 69 -15.51 -12.37 -0.30
C HIS A 69 -14.29 -11.88 -1.06
N PHE A 70 -13.36 -12.80 -1.33
CA PHE A 70 -12.26 -12.58 -2.24
C PHE A 70 -12.29 -13.63 -3.35
N PHE A 71 -12.19 -13.17 -4.59
CA PHE A 71 -12.09 -13.97 -5.78
C PHE A 71 -10.69 -13.74 -6.36
N ASP A 72 -9.79 -14.70 -6.22
CA ASP A 72 -8.47 -14.66 -6.85
C ASP A 72 -8.56 -14.59 -8.39
N THR A 73 -7.43 -14.49 -9.10
CA THR A 73 -7.42 -14.44 -10.59
C THR A 73 -8.21 -15.56 -11.24
N THR A 74 -8.16 -16.77 -10.67
CA THR A 74 -8.83 -17.94 -11.24
C THR A 74 -10.33 -17.88 -10.98
N ALA A 75 -10.74 -17.63 -9.73
CA ALA A 75 -12.13 -17.52 -9.32
C ALA A 75 -12.83 -16.30 -9.94
N SER A 76 -12.08 -15.22 -10.17
CA SER A 76 -12.55 -13.99 -10.81
C SER A 76 -12.25 -13.92 -12.30
N ASN A 77 -12.03 -15.05 -13.00
CA ASN A 77 -11.64 -15.07 -14.41
C ASN A 77 -12.43 -14.05 -15.24
N TYR A 78 -11.72 -13.02 -15.71
CA TYR A 78 -12.31 -11.84 -16.35
C TYR A 78 -12.98 -12.13 -17.70
N LEU A 79 -12.73 -13.30 -18.29
CA LEU A 79 -13.38 -13.74 -19.54
C LEU A 79 -14.75 -14.38 -19.30
N SER A 80 -15.02 -14.90 -18.10
CA SER A 80 -16.25 -15.65 -17.81
C SER A 80 -17.09 -15.06 -16.67
N GLN A 81 -16.48 -14.29 -15.78
CA GLN A 81 -17.15 -13.69 -14.61
C GLN A 81 -17.40 -12.20 -14.84
N SER A 82 -18.66 -11.81 -15.04
CA SER A 82 -19.03 -10.39 -15.08
C SER A 82 -18.98 -9.76 -13.68
N GLY A 83 -18.91 -8.44 -13.61
CA GLY A 83 -19.03 -7.74 -12.32
C GLY A 83 -20.32 -8.10 -11.58
N ALA A 84 -21.43 -8.27 -12.32
CA ALA A 84 -22.73 -8.67 -11.77
C ALA A 84 -22.74 -10.10 -11.24
N ALA A 85 -22.06 -11.03 -11.91
CA ALA A 85 -21.93 -12.41 -11.42
C ALA A 85 -21.15 -12.45 -10.10
N LEU A 86 -20.05 -11.69 -10.00
CA LEU A 86 -19.25 -11.60 -8.79
C LEU A 86 -20.02 -10.92 -7.65
N LEU A 87 -20.74 -9.84 -7.95
CA LEU A 87 -21.58 -9.13 -6.97
C LEU A 87 -22.70 -10.03 -6.44
N ALA A 88 -23.30 -10.86 -7.29
CA ALA A 88 -24.33 -11.82 -6.91
C ALA A 88 -23.79 -13.01 -6.09
N THR A 89 -22.47 -13.23 -6.07
CA THR A 89 -21.83 -14.36 -5.39
C THR A 89 -21.46 -14.01 -3.94
N GLY A 90 -21.62 -14.96 -3.02
CA GLY A 90 -21.25 -14.82 -1.61
C GLY A 90 -22.39 -14.31 -0.70
N GLY A 91 -22.25 -14.58 0.61
CA GLY A 91 -23.25 -14.28 1.64
C GLY A 91 -23.04 -12.95 2.35
N SER A 92 -24.03 -12.55 3.16
CA SER A 92 -24.02 -11.36 4.04
C SER A 92 -23.14 -11.52 5.28
N GLN A 93 -22.12 -12.39 5.20
CA GLN A 93 -21.26 -12.77 6.31
C GLN A 93 -19.87 -12.20 6.11
N GLU A 94 -19.24 -11.85 7.21
CA GLU A 94 -17.86 -11.39 7.23
C GLU A 94 -16.90 -12.55 6.95
N HIS A 95 -15.95 -12.32 6.06
CA HIS A 95 -14.90 -13.27 5.71
C HIS A 95 -13.54 -12.70 6.12
N PRO A 96 -12.63 -13.54 6.67
CA PRO A 96 -11.26 -13.12 6.96
C PRO A 96 -10.62 -12.48 5.74
N ALA A 97 -10.11 -11.26 5.93
CA ALA A 97 -9.48 -10.47 4.88
C ALA A 97 -7.96 -10.54 4.97
N LEU A 98 -7.44 -11.75 5.16
CA LEU A 98 -6.01 -12.00 5.33
C LEU A 98 -5.44 -12.52 4.01
N SER A 99 -4.35 -11.92 3.55
CA SER A 99 -3.60 -12.39 2.39
C SER A 99 -4.41 -12.46 1.08
N LEU A 100 -5.17 -11.41 0.79
CA LEU A 100 -5.90 -11.26 -0.47
C LEU A 100 -4.92 -11.04 -1.61
N ARG A 101 -4.57 -12.12 -2.32
CA ARG A 101 -3.51 -12.13 -3.33
C ARG A 101 -4.05 -11.80 -4.71
N HIS A 102 -3.65 -10.65 -5.21
CA HIS A 102 -3.80 -10.24 -6.60
C HIS A 102 -2.57 -10.62 -7.41
N GLU A 103 -2.77 -11.06 -8.65
CA GLU A 103 -1.66 -11.39 -9.56
C GLU A 103 -1.37 -10.21 -10.48
N ILE A 104 -0.08 -9.99 -10.75
CA ILE A 104 0.36 -8.96 -11.67
C ILE A 104 0.08 -9.42 -13.10
N THR A 105 -0.59 -8.56 -13.86
CA THR A 105 -0.88 -8.83 -15.27
C THR A 105 0.37 -8.72 -16.13
N PRO A 106 0.45 -9.48 -17.24
CA PRO A 106 1.57 -9.38 -18.16
C PRO A 106 1.74 -7.97 -18.72
N THR A 107 2.98 -7.63 -19.09
CA THR A 107 3.25 -6.37 -19.79
C THR A 107 2.69 -6.42 -21.21
N GLY A 108 1.94 -5.39 -21.62
CA GLY A 108 1.45 -5.30 -23.00
C GLY A 108 0.13 -4.55 -23.17
N LEU A 109 -0.70 -5.05 -24.09
CA LEU A 109 -2.02 -4.50 -24.36
C LEU A 109 -3.05 -5.07 -23.38
N ASN A 110 -4.03 -4.25 -23.01
CA ASN A 110 -5.16 -4.69 -22.20
C ASN A 110 -5.83 -5.93 -22.80
N PRO A 111 -6.19 -6.94 -21.97
CA PRO A 111 -6.87 -8.13 -22.46
C PRO A 111 -8.18 -7.82 -23.19
N ALA A 112 -8.40 -8.48 -24.31
CA ALA A 112 -9.65 -8.38 -25.08
C ALA A 112 -10.68 -9.44 -24.65
N GLY A 113 -11.96 -9.23 -25.00
CA GLY A 113 -13.02 -10.21 -24.79
C GLY A 113 -13.48 -10.36 -23.34
N GLN A 114 -13.25 -9.34 -22.51
CA GLN A 114 -13.63 -9.37 -21.10
C GLN A 114 -15.16 -9.42 -20.92
N ALA A 115 -15.61 -10.13 -19.89
CA ALA A 115 -17.00 -10.18 -19.49
C ALA A 115 -17.52 -8.78 -19.10
N ALA A 116 -18.83 -8.60 -19.15
CA ALA A 116 -19.45 -7.30 -18.86
C ALA A 116 -19.01 -6.73 -17.50
N SER A 117 -18.75 -5.43 -17.47
CA SER A 117 -18.28 -4.69 -16.28
C SER A 117 -16.88 -5.05 -15.78
N ARG A 118 -16.10 -5.87 -16.51
CA ARG A 118 -14.68 -6.14 -16.23
C ARG A 118 -13.80 -5.32 -17.17
N TYR A 119 -12.78 -4.67 -16.64
CA TYR A 119 -11.85 -3.83 -17.41
C TYR A 119 -10.39 -4.01 -16.94
N VAL A 120 -9.94 -5.25 -16.79
CA VAL A 120 -8.54 -5.62 -16.50
C VAL A 120 -7.58 -4.84 -17.38
N GLN A 121 -6.60 -4.21 -16.74
CA GLN A 121 -5.49 -3.52 -17.38
C GLN A 121 -4.29 -4.46 -17.47
N ALA A 122 -3.54 -4.40 -18.56
CA ALA A 122 -2.20 -4.98 -18.62
C ALA A 122 -1.19 -4.09 -17.89
N THR A 123 -0.04 -4.63 -17.49
CA THR A 123 1.06 -3.79 -16.99
C THR A 123 1.63 -2.99 -18.15
N SER A 124 1.90 -1.70 -17.95
CA SER A 124 2.46 -0.86 -19.01
C SER A 124 3.95 -1.13 -19.19
N ALA A 125 4.44 -0.99 -20.42
CA ALA A 125 5.85 -1.25 -20.76
C ALA A 125 6.82 -0.27 -20.09
N ASP A 126 6.32 0.90 -19.67
CA ASP A 126 7.04 1.94 -18.96
C ASP A 126 6.82 1.91 -17.44
N PHE A 127 6.21 0.84 -16.90
CA PHE A 127 6.06 0.70 -15.46
C PHE A 127 7.42 0.59 -14.79
N SER A 128 7.69 1.50 -13.85
CA SER A 128 8.89 1.45 -13.05
C SER A 128 8.74 2.17 -11.72
N VAL A 129 9.61 1.82 -10.77
CA VAL A 129 9.76 2.51 -9.47
C VAL A 129 11.21 2.93 -9.31
N ASP A 130 11.44 4.21 -9.04
CA ASP A 130 12.75 4.72 -8.63
C ASP A 130 13.00 4.34 -7.17
N ALA A 131 14.03 3.53 -6.91
CA ALA A 131 14.27 2.99 -5.58
C ALA A 131 14.67 4.04 -4.52
N ASP A 132 15.19 5.19 -4.94
CA ASP A 132 15.68 6.23 -4.03
C ASP A 132 14.57 7.19 -3.61
N THR A 133 13.67 7.50 -4.54
CA THR A 133 12.59 8.48 -4.37
C THR A 133 11.22 7.85 -4.18
N LEU A 134 11.08 6.55 -4.47
CA LEU A 134 9.82 5.82 -4.60
C LEU A 134 8.88 6.42 -5.65
N ALA A 135 9.37 7.27 -6.55
CA ALA A 135 8.56 7.77 -7.65
C ALA A 135 8.27 6.66 -8.66
N GLY A 136 7.04 6.62 -9.15
CA GLY A 136 6.59 5.66 -10.15
C GLY A 136 6.39 6.26 -11.54
N THR A 137 6.43 5.40 -12.55
CA THR A 137 5.92 5.68 -13.91
C THR A 137 5.04 4.54 -14.38
N GLY A 138 4.26 4.78 -15.44
CA GLY A 138 3.37 3.77 -16.00
C GLY A 138 2.27 3.32 -15.04
N HIS A 139 1.80 2.08 -15.23
CA HIS A 139 0.88 1.42 -14.30
C HIS A 139 1.11 -0.08 -14.27
N LEU A 140 0.78 -0.69 -13.13
CA LEU A 140 0.87 -2.12 -12.92
C LEU A 140 -0.54 -2.69 -12.77
N GLY A 141 -0.96 -3.49 -13.75
CA GLY A 141 -2.29 -4.09 -13.75
C GLY A 141 -2.34 -5.31 -12.83
N LEU A 142 -3.45 -5.49 -12.13
CA LEU A 142 -3.66 -6.54 -11.13
C LEU A 142 -4.98 -7.26 -11.41
N THR A 143 -5.00 -8.58 -11.33
CA THR A 143 -6.24 -9.38 -11.37
C THR A 143 -6.67 -9.80 -9.97
N GLY A 144 -7.96 -10.16 -9.84
CA GLY A 144 -8.58 -10.49 -8.56
C GLY A 144 -9.60 -9.44 -8.17
N VAL A 145 -10.66 -9.88 -7.50
CA VAL A 145 -11.81 -9.05 -7.13
C VAL A 145 -12.18 -9.34 -5.68
N GLN A 146 -12.40 -8.27 -4.92
CA GLN A 146 -12.92 -8.33 -3.57
C GLN A 146 -14.35 -7.82 -3.54
N LYS A 147 -15.15 -8.39 -2.65
CA LYS A 147 -16.52 -7.96 -2.38
C LYS A 147 -16.60 -7.40 -0.97
N ILE A 148 -16.99 -6.13 -0.88
CA ILE A 148 -17.24 -5.42 0.36
C ILE A 148 -18.74 -5.32 0.56
N SER A 149 -19.23 -5.67 1.75
CA SER A 149 -20.65 -5.68 2.06
C SER A 149 -20.98 -4.71 3.18
N VAL A 150 -22.22 -4.21 3.19
CA VAL A 150 -22.74 -3.28 4.17
C VAL A 150 -23.66 -4.02 5.15
N GLY A 151 -23.26 -4.07 6.42
CA GLY A 151 -24.00 -4.77 7.47
C GLY A 151 -25.04 -3.93 8.19
N THR A 152 -24.86 -2.60 8.23
CA THR A 152 -25.77 -1.68 8.91
C THR A 152 -25.94 -0.36 8.16
N GLY A 153 -26.89 0.47 8.60
CA GLY A 153 -27.20 1.76 7.98
C GLY A 153 -28.19 1.65 6.82
N ILE A 154 -28.35 2.75 6.08
CA ILE A 154 -29.39 2.88 5.04
C ILE A 154 -29.16 1.98 3.81
N TRP A 155 -27.95 1.42 3.66
CA TRP A 155 -27.59 0.50 2.59
C TRP A 155 -27.35 -0.93 3.10
N ALA A 156 -27.79 -1.26 4.32
CA ALA A 156 -27.64 -2.60 4.87
C ALA A 156 -28.16 -3.67 3.90
N GLY A 157 -27.36 -4.74 3.71
CA GLY A 157 -27.63 -5.81 2.74
C GLY A 157 -27.13 -5.52 1.32
N SER A 158 -26.60 -4.33 1.06
CA SER A 158 -25.94 -3.99 -0.20
C SER A 158 -24.48 -4.44 -0.20
N SER A 159 -23.89 -4.53 -1.39
CA SER A 159 -22.48 -4.82 -1.57
C SER A 159 -21.90 -4.02 -2.72
N LEU A 160 -20.58 -3.88 -2.71
CA LEU A 160 -19.76 -3.37 -3.79
C LEU A 160 -18.68 -4.41 -4.10
N VAL A 161 -18.24 -4.42 -5.35
CA VAL A 161 -17.05 -5.18 -5.75
C VAL A 161 -16.00 -4.19 -6.23
N TYR A 162 -14.76 -4.47 -5.87
CA TYR A 162 -13.58 -3.73 -6.29
C TYR A 162 -12.55 -4.72 -6.80
N GLY A 163 -11.77 -4.35 -7.79
CA GLY A 163 -10.76 -5.24 -8.32
C GLY A 163 -10.32 -4.87 -9.71
N ASP A 164 -9.67 -5.84 -10.35
CA ASP A 164 -9.01 -5.63 -11.64
C ASP A 164 -8.11 -4.39 -11.62
N TYR A 165 -7.44 -4.15 -10.50
CA TYR A 165 -6.86 -2.86 -10.18
C TYR A 165 -5.75 -2.45 -11.15
N ALA A 166 -5.52 -1.14 -11.25
CA ALA A 166 -4.25 -0.61 -11.69
C ALA A 166 -3.56 0.09 -10.51
N LEU A 167 -2.34 -0.34 -10.18
CA LEU A 167 -1.47 0.39 -9.28
C LEU A 167 -0.80 1.53 -10.07
N ARG A 168 -0.96 2.76 -9.59
CA ARG A 168 -0.51 3.98 -10.28
C ARG A 168 0.21 4.93 -9.32
N TYR A 169 1.10 5.74 -9.87
CA TYR A 169 1.75 6.85 -9.17
C TYR A 169 1.36 8.17 -9.83
N ASP A 170 0.60 9.01 -9.12
CA ASP A 170 0.29 10.38 -9.54
C ASP A 170 0.15 11.29 -8.29
N PRO A 171 1.27 11.76 -7.71
CA PRO A 171 1.23 12.57 -6.50
C PRO A 171 0.44 13.87 -6.68
N SER A 172 0.45 14.43 -7.89
CA SER A 172 -0.25 15.68 -8.19
C SER A 172 -1.77 15.51 -8.18
N ALA A 173 -2.28 14.47 -8.85
CA ALA A 173 -3.71 14.17 -8.87
C ALA A 173 -4.18 13.72 -7.49
N ARG A 174 -3.42 12.85 -6.80
CA ARG A 174 -3.75 12.40 -5.44
C ARG A 174 -3.81 13.56 -4.47
N GLN A 175 -2.83 14.47 -4.50
CA GLN A 175 -2.86 15.66 -3.65
C GLN A 175 -4.06 16.56 -3.96
N SER A 176 -4.42 16.73 -5.24
CA SER A 176 -5.60 17.51 -5.63
C SER A 176 -6.89 16.89 -5.06
N ILE A 177 -7.05 15.57 -5.14
CA ILE A 177 -8.19 14.84 -4.57
C ILE A 177 -8.21 14.97 -3.05
N TRP A 178 -7.07 14.82 -2.38
CA TRP A 178 -6.96 14.97 -0.92
C TRP A 178 -7.38 16.37 -0.48
N ASN A 179 -6.85 17.41 -1.13
CA ASN A 179 -7.18 18.81 -0.86
C ASN A 179 -8.67 19.11 -1.09
N ALA A 180 -9.23 18.66 -2.21
CA ALA A 180 -10.64 18.84 -2.54
C ALA A 180 -11.56 18.20 -1.50
N ASN A 181 -11.08 17.16 -0.82
CA ASN A 181 -11.78 16.46 0.23
C ASN A 181 -11.34 16.88 1.65
N GLY A 182 -10.62 17.99 1.80
CA GLY A 182 -10.27 18.58 3.09
C GLY A 182 -9.20 17.81 3.88
N VAL A 183 -8.45 16.91 3.24
CA VAL A 183 -7.30 16.25 3.83
C VAL A 183 -6.09 17.19 3.71
N THR A 184 -5.48 17.56 4.83
CA THR A 184 -4.36 18.53 4.87
C THR A 184 -2.98 17.88 4.85
N ALA A 185 -2.91 16.55 4.91
CA ALA A 185 -1.68 15.79 4.80
C ALA A 185 -1.17 15.76 3.34
N ILE A 186 0.09 15.32 3.17
CA ILE A 186 0.70 15.15 1.86
C ILE A 186 0.38 13.75 1.35
N ALA A 187 -0.20 13.67 0.15
CA ALA A 187 -0.44 12.40 -0.52
C ALA A 187 0.89 11.85 -1.04
N ASN A 188 1.14 10.56 -0.80
CA ASN A 188 2.34 9.88 -1.30
C ASN A 188 2.33 9.77 -2.84
N GLY A 189 1.15 9.58 -3.42
CA GLY A 189 0.95 9.51 -4.87
C GLY A 189 0.70 8.10 -5.41
N TRP A 190 1.07 7.05 -4.66
CA TRP A 190 0.70 5.67 -4.98
C TRP A 190 -0.75 5.35 -4.55
N PHE A 191 -1.49 4.70 -5.44
CA PHE A 191 -2.88 4.30 -5.20
C PHE A 191 -3.32 3.12 -6.07
N LEU A 192 -4.35 2.40 -5.61
CA LEU A 192 -5.08 1.42 -6.42
C LEU A 192 -6.29 2.07 -7.07
N GLU A 193 -6.33 2.03 -8.38
CA GLU A 193 -7.46 2.42 -9.21
C GLU A 193 -8.32 1.20 -9.54
N ASN A 194 -9.63 1.30 -9.33
CA ASN A 194 -10.56 0.22 -9.64
C ASN A 194 -10.97 0.20 -11.11
N HIS A 195 -11.11 -1.00 -11.67
CA HIS A 195 -11.56 -1.19 -13.06
C HIS A 195 -12.72 -2.18 -13.19
N ILE A 196 -13.61 -2.22 -12.19
CA ILE A 196 -14.89 -2.92 -12.30
C ILE A 196 -16.05 -1.91 -12.37
N TYR A 197 -17.08 -2.21 -13.18
CA TYR A 197 -18.28 -1.38 -13.40
C TYR A 197 -18.05 0.01 -14.04
N SER A 198 -16.96 0.20 -14.80
CA SER A 198 -16.59 1.48 -15.43
C SER A 198 -16.33 2.62 -14.44
N ILE A 199 -16.33 2.33 -13.13
CA ILE A 199 -15.99 3.30 -12.09
C ILE A 199 -14.47 3.31 -11.98
N VAL A 200 -13.85 4.21 -12.73
CA VAL A 200 -12.40 4.49 -12.64
C VAL A 200 -12.22 5.50 -11.51
N ALA A 201 -11.95 4.98 -10.32
CA ALA A 201 -11.72 5.77 -9.11
C ALA A 201 -10.62 5.13 -8.28
N GLY A 202 -9.83 5.94 -7.59
CA GLY A 202 -8.92 5.43 -6.57
C GLY A 202 -9.74 4.82 -5.44
N VAL A 203 -9.42 3.59 -5.04
CA VAL A 203 -10.10 2.90 -3.93
C VAL A 203 -9.27 2.98 -2.66
N TYR A 204 -7.95 2.89 -2.83
CA TYR A 204 -7.00 2.93 -1.75
C TYR A 204 -5.78 3.78 -2.11
N ASP A 205 -5.39 4.67 -1.21
CA ASP A 205 -4.12 5.41 -1.24
C ASP A 205 -3.09 4.67 -0.37
N PHE A 206 -1.80 4.83 -0.65
CA PHE A 206 -0.76 4.16 0.14
C PHE A 206 0.01 5.13 1.03
N ALA A 207 0.47 4.65 2.18
CA ALA A 207 1.31 5.39 3.11
C ALA A 207 2.40 4.50 3.74
N ASN A 208 3.33 5.13 4.47
CA ASN A 208 4.38 4.47 5.23
C ASN A 208 5.16 3.41 4.43
N LEU A 209 5.50 3.78 3.19
CA LEU A 209 6.14 2.88 2.23
C LEU A 209 7.53 2.44 2.69
N SER A 210 7.80 1.15 2.55
CA SER A 210 9.10 0.52 2.75
C SER A 210 9.43 -0.36 1.57
N LEU A 211 10.67 -0.25 1.10
CA LEU A 211 11.17 -0.94 -0.08
C LEU A 211 12.35 -1.83 0.29
N VAL A 212 12.33 -3.08 -0.17
CA VAL A 212 13.47 -3.99 -0.10
C VAL A 212 13.85 -4.36 -1.52
N VAL A 213 15.11 -4.12 -1.88
CA VAL A 213 15.63 -4.34 -3.23
C VAL A 213 16.74 -5.38 -3.18
N GLY A 214 16.55 -6.48 -3.91
CA GLY A 214 17.64 -7.39 -4.27
C GLY A 214 18.27 -6.96 -5.59
N ASP A 215 17.44 -6.83 -6.63
CA ASP A 215 17.80 -6.29 -7.94
C ASP A 215 16.56 -5.68 -8.64
N ALA A 216 16.70 -5.31 -9.93
CA ALA A 216 15.64 -4.64 -10.69
C ALA A 216 14.38 -5.51 -10.91
N ASP A 217 14.51 -6.84 -10.84
CA ASP A 217 13.44 -7.82 -11.03
C ASP A 217 13.10 -8.57 -9.72
N ASN A 218 13.81 -8.28 -8.64
CA ASN A 218 13.64 -8.90 -7.33
C ASN A 218 13.56 -7.82 -6.26
N TRP A 219 12.35 -7.36 -5.98
CA TRP A 219 12.09 -6.34 -4.98
C TRP A 219 10.70 -6.52 -4.36
N GLN A 220 10.50 -5.89 -3.21
CA GLN A 220 9.18 -5.76 -2.59
C GLN A 220 8.96 -4.35 -2.06
N MET A 221 7.72 -3.88 -2.17
CA MET A 221 7.21 -2.67 -1.54
C MET A 221 6.08 -3.04 -0.58
N ARG A 222 6.12 -2.47 0.62
CA ARG A 222 5.12 -2.64 1.68
C ARG A 222 4.70 -1.30 2.22
N GLY A 223 3.54 -1.25 2.84
CA GLY A 223 3.07 -0.09 3.56
C GLY A 223 1.59 -0.25 3.91
N ASP A 224 1.04 0.86 4.38
CA ASP A 224 -0.33 0.96 4.84
C ASP A 224 -1.25 1.22 3.66
N LEU A 225 -2.46 0.70 3.75
CA LEU A 225 -3.53 0.83 2.80
C LEU A 225 -4.57 1.78 3.39
N LEU A 226 -4.58 3.01 2.89
CA LEU A 226 -5.54 4.02 3.32
C LEU A 226 -6.77 3.99 2.44
N ILE A 227 -7.97 4.09 3.01
CA ILE A 227 -9.17 4.31 2.19
C ILE A 227 -9.07 5.66 1.48
N SER A 228 -9.17 5.66 0.15
CA SER A 228 -9.07 6.89 -0.61
C SER A 228 -10.21 7.85 -0.25
N PRO A 229 -10.02 9.18 -0.33
CA PRO A 229 -11.10 10.11 -0.04
C PRO A 229 -12.35 9.86 -0.88
N GLU A 230 -12.20 9.62 -2.18
CA GLU A 230 -13.31 9.37 -3.10
C GLU A 230 -14.09 8.08 -2.77
N ASN A 231 -13.41 7.01 -2.34
CA ASN A 231 -14.06 5.78 -1.91
C ASN A 231 -14.66 5.90 -0.50
N ALA A 232 -14.03 6.67 0.39
CA ALA A 232 -14.58 6.97 1.71
C ALA A 232 -15.95 7.64 1.61
N TYR A 233 -16.17 8.54 0.64
CA TYR A 233 -17.49 9.11 0.38
C TYR A 233 -18.54 8.06 -0.03
N MET A 234 -18.17 7.11 -0.88
CA MET A 234 -19.06 6.01 -1.27
C MET A 234 -19.44 5.13 -0.07
N LEU A 235 -18.52 4.97 0.88
CA LEU A 235 -18.73 4.23 2.12
C LEU A 235 -19.16 5.12 3.31
N THR A 236 -19.52 6.38 3.06
CA THR A 236 -19.87 7.43 4.06
C THR A 236 -18.93 7.59 5.25
N GLY A 237 -17.66 7.24 5.06
CA GLY A 237 -16.64 7.50 6.06
C GLY A 237 -16.48 9.00 6.29
N VAL A 238 -16.69 9.45 7.52
CA VAL A 238 -15.96 10.62 8.06
C VAL A 238 -14.44 10.36 8.08
N ALA A 239 -14.06 9.09 8.03
CA ALA A 239 -12.71 8.57 8.01
C ALA A 239 -12.17 8.58 6.58
N LYS A 240 -11.59 9.73 6.19
CA LYS A 240 -10.84 9.90 4.94
C LYS A 240 -9.39 9.58 5.23
N VAL A 241 -8.71 8.87 4.32
CA VAL A 241 -7.32 8.45 4.49
C VAL A 241 -7.07 7.69 5.80
N GLU A 242 -8.10 7.00 6.27
CA GLU A 242 -8.01 6.08 7.41
C GLU A 242 -7.25 4.84 6.96
N ASP A 243 -6.35 4.37 7.80
CA ASP A 243 -5.69 3.09 7.61
C ASP A 243 -6.73 1.98 7.71
N VAL A 244 -6.85 1.20 6.65
CA VAL A 244 -7.77 0.07 6.54
C VAL A 244 -7.02 -1.26 6.37
N GLY A 245 -5.71 -1.27 6.58
CA GLY A 245 -4.88 -2.47 6.56
C GLY A 245 -3.54 -2.25 5.88
N ASP A 246 -2.92 -3.35 5.48
CA ASP A 246 -1.56 -3.35 4.92
C ASP A 246 -1.53 -3.95 3.53
N PHE A 247 -0.49 -3.63 2.77
CA PHE A 247 -0.19 -4.31 1.51
C PHE A 247 1.26 -4.81 1.42
N CYS A 248 1.45 -5.77 0.52
CA CYS A 248 2.77 -6.16 0.05
C CYS A 248 2.74 -6.42 -1.47
N LEU A 249 3.46 -5.59 -2.21
CA LEU A 249 3.81 -5.81 -3.60
C LEU A 249 5.16 -6.53 -3.66
N GLY A 250 5.20 -7.72 -4.24
CA GLY A 250 6.43 -8.49 -4.40
C GLY A 250 6.64 -8.92 -5.85
N VAL A 251 7.85 -8.72 -6.35
CA VAL A 251 8.28 -9.09 -7.71
C VAL A 251 9.46 -10.06 -7.63
N GLY A 252 9.49 -11.03 -8.55
CA GLY A 252 10.53 -12.07 -8.62
C GLY A 252 10.52 -12.96 -7.39
N SER A 253 11.67 -13.08 -6.73
CA SER A 253 11.85 -13.88 -5.50
C SER A 253 11.02 -13.39 -4.30
N TYR A 254 10.51 -12.16 -4.34
CA TYR A 254 9.60 -11.64 -3.32
C TYR A 254 8.11 -11.86 -3.65
N ALA A 255 7.78 -12.47 -4.79
CA ALA A 255 6.41 -12.79 -5.13
C ALA A 255 5.74 -13.65 -4.05
N GLY A 256 4.47 -13.36 -3.77
CA GLY A 256 3.70 -14.01 -2.72
C GLY A 256 4.00 -13.52 -1.31
N CYS A 257 4.73 -12.40 -1.16
CA CYS A 257 4.96 -11.78 0.14
C CYS A 257 3.63 -11.51 0.86
N ALA A 258 3.62 -11.79 2.17
CA ALA A 258 2.46 -11.49 3.01
C ALA A 258 2.40 -9.99 3.29
N ALA A 259 1.20 -9.41 3.28
CA ALA A 259 0.97 -8.17 4.02
C ALA A 259 1.15 -8.47 5.52
N ALA A 260 1.78 -7.56 6.26
CA ALA A 260 1.80 -7.70 7.71
C ALA A 260 0.33 -7.56 8.21
N PRO A 261 -0.08 -8.27 9.26
CA PRO A 261 -1.26 -7.85 9.99
C PRO A 261 -0.89 -6.66 10.87
N VAL A 262 -1.65 -5.57 10.80
CA VAL A 262 -1.45 -4.41 11.67
C VAL A 262 -1.50 -4.86 13.13
N PRO A 263 -0.49 -4.55 13.95
CA PRO A 263 -0.64 -4.66 15.39
C PRO A 263 -1.71 -3.65 15.78
N VAL A 264 -2.87 -4.14 16.25
CA VAL A 264 -4.00 -3.33 16.73
C VAL A 264 -3.53 -2.30 17.75
N LEU A 265 -3.13 -1.12 17.27
CA LEU A 265 -2.67 0.00 18.08
C LEU A 265 -3.70 1.12 17.92
N GLY A 266 -4.89 0.81 18.45
CA GLY A 266 -5.80 1.75 19.08
C GLY A 266 -6.10 3.04 18.31
N ALA A 267 -7.26 3.05 17.66
CA ALA A 267 -8.01 4.22 17.23
C ALA A 267 -8.46 5.16 18.39
N PHE A 268 -7.68 5.26 19.48
CA PHE A 268 -7.99 6.07 20.66
C PHE A 268 -7.45 7.51 20.62
N VAL A 269 -6.51 7.83 19.71
CA VAL A 269 -5.86 9.16 19.74
C VAL A 269 -6.70 10.27 19.08
N LEU A 270 -7.60 9.95 18.15
CA LEU A 270 -8.44 10.95 17.48
C LEU A 270 -9.79 11.22 18.16
N PHE A 271 -10.33 10.26 18.94
CA PHE A 271 -11.55 10.49 19.74
C PHE A 271 -11.26 10.97 21.17
N GLY A 272 -10.06 10.73 21.72
CA GLY A 272 -9.70 11.17 23.06
C GLY A 272 -9.54 12.69 23.21
N THR A 273 -9.02 13.37 22.18
CA THR A 273 -8.81 14.83 22.22
C THR A 273 -10.12 15.61 22.04
N GLY A 274 -11.09 15.06 21.32
CA GLY A 274 -12.43 15.65 21.18
C GLY A 274 -13.25 15.61 22.47
N LEU A 275 -13.19 14.51 23.23
CA LEU A 275 -13.97 14.38 24.48
C LEU A 275 -13.31 15.10 25.66
N ALA A 276 -11.98 15.12 25.74
CA ALA A 276 -11.26 15.92 26.74
C ALA A 276 -11.49 17.44 26.53
N GLY A 277 -11.57 17.89 25.28
CA GLY A 277 -11.92 19.28 24.94
C GLY A 277 -13.34 19.69 25.34
N LEU A 278 -14.31 18.76 25.29
CA LEU A 278 -15.69 19.04 25.70
C LEU A 278 -15.85 19.12 27.23
N MET A 279 -15.15 18.27 27.98
CA MET A 279 -15.20 18.29 29.45
C MET A 279 -14.49 19.51 30.06
N LEU A 280 -13.43 20.04 29.42
CA LEU A 280 -12.77 21.27 29.85
C LEU A 280 -13.62 22.53 29.62
N LYS A 281 -14.51 22.53 28.62
CA LYS A 281 -15.42 23.66 28.36
C LYS A 281 -16.62 23.71 29.31
N LEU A 282 -17.10 22.56 29.80
CA LEU A 282 -18.21 22.51 30.76
C LEU A 282 -17.81 22.95 32.17
N LYS A 283 -16.53 22.81 32.55
CA LYS A 283 -16.03 23.23 33.89
C LYS A 283 -15.71 24.73 34.01
N LYS A 284 -15.68 25.47 32.90
CA LYS A 284 -15.35 26.91 32.90
C LYS A 284 -16.59 27.82 33.05
N ASN A 285 -17.79 27.24 33.02
CA ASN A 285 -19.08 27.97 33.09
C ASN A 285 -19.92 27.60 34.33
N SER A 286 -19.32 26.98 35.36
CA SER A 286 -19.88 26.80 36.71
C SER A 286 -18.99 27.49 37.73
#